data_AF-A0A7X4A1U1-F1
#
_entry.id   AF-A0A7X4A1U1-F1
#
_cell.length_a   1.000
_cell.length_b   1.000
_cell.length_c   1.000
_cell.angle_alpha   90.00
_cell.angle_beta   90.00
_cell.angle_gamma   90.00
#
_symmetry.space_group_name_H-M   'P 1'
#
loop_
_entity.id
_entity.type
_entity.pdbx_description
1 polymer ?
#
loop_
_entity_poly.entity_id
_entity_poly.type
_entity_poly.pdbx_seq_one_letter_code
_entity_poly.pdbx_strand_id
1 'polypeptide(L)'
;MDRDWLVRFLEHRIGDRRVIRKWLDAGVMDDRAWTDTGVGTPQGNILSPCLANVFLHYALDLWFHRKWRPKVPQGEAIIVRYADDVVVGFQHKRDAEQYVRERLDRFGLSLHPDKTRLVAFGRFASENRRRRGAGRPETFDFLGFTHFCTRTRRGRFRLGRKPIAKRVDRTLARIDEVFRERWHHDIWEVGERLGRVCQGWSNHFAVPGSGRWLRAFRHRLQRPWLRALRLRSQRDRFDWRRLERMTEILWPRVSIRHPWPDQRFAVKHPR
;
A
#
# COMPACT_ATOMS: atom_id res chain seq x y z
N MET A 1 7.37 -21.03 3.50
CA MET A 1 6.62 -21.57 2.34
C MET A 1 6.97 -23.03 2.22
N ASP A 2 6.00 -23.92 2.01
CA ASP A 2 6.27 -25.35 1.84
C ASP A 2 6.85 -25.61 0.44
N ARG A 3 8.09 -26.12 0.40
CA ARG A 3 8.86 -26.36 -0.83
C ARG A 3 8.22 -27.43 -1.70
N ASP A 4 7.62 -28.45 -1.11
CA ASP A 4 7.03 -29.58 -1.83
C ASP A 4 5.76 -29.13 -2.57
N TRP A 5 4.97 -28.27 -1.95
CA TRP A 5 3.82 -27.64 -2.61
C TRP A 5 4.22 -26.73 -3.76
N LEU A 6 5.28 -25.92 -3.59
CA LEU A 6 5.76 -25.05 -4.67
C LEU A 6 6.24 -25.87 -5.88
N VAL A 7 6.97 -26.97 -5.67
CA VAL A 7 7.37 -27.89 -6.75
C VAL A 7 6.13 -28.41 -7.49
N ARG A 8 5.15 -28.95 -6.75
CA ARG A 8 3.90 -29.46 -7.35
C ARG A 8 3.16 -28.39 -8.16
N PHE A 9 3.13 -27.14 -7.68
CA PHE A 9 2.50 -26.04 -8.41
C PHE A 9 3.24 -25.65 -9.69
N LEU A 10 4.57 -25.71 -9.69
CA LEU A 10 5.39 -25.44 -10.88
C LEU A 10 5.27 -26.57 -11.92
N GLU A 11 5.21 -27.82 -11.46
CA GLU A 11 5.04 -29.01 -12.31
C GLU A 11 3.73 -29.00 -13.13
N HIS A 12 2.71 -28.24 -12.71
CA HIS A 12 1.49 -28.06 -13.51
C HIS A 12 1.72 -27.37 -14.85
N ARG A 13 2.81 -26.59 -14.99
CA ARG A 13 3.11 -25.82 -16.21
C ARG A 13 4.49 -26.11 -16.78
N ILE A 14 5.41 -26.65 -15.97
CA ILE A 14 6.79 -26.91 -16.37
C ILE A 14 7.09 -28.40 -16.23
N GLY A 15 7.33 -29.07 -17.36
CA GLY A 15 7.69 -30.49 -17.38
C GLY A 15 9.15 -30.78 -16.99
N ASP A 16 10.05 -29.79 -17.12
CA ASP A 16 11.47 -29.98 -16.80
C ASP A 16 11.78 -29.74 -15.31
N ARG A 17 11.91 -30.85 -14.58
CA ARG A 17 12.28 -30.86 -13.15
C ARG A 17 13.67 -30.29 -12.87
N ARG A 18 14.60 -30.32 -13.83
CA ARG A 18 15.96 -29.78 -13.66
C ARG A 18 15.93 -28.26 -13.54
N VAL A 19 15.07 -27.60 -14.32
CA VAL A 19 14.87 -26.14 -14.26
C VAL A 19 14.24 -25.75 -12.93
N ILE A 20 13.20 -26.46 -12.49
CA ILE A 20 12.54 -26.21 -11.20
C ILE A 20 13.55 -26.34 -10.04
N ARG A 21 14.35 -27.40 -10.04
CA ARG A 21 15.37 -27.61 -9.00
C ARG A 21 16.41 -26.48 -9.00
N LYS A 22 16.95 -26.09 -10.16
CA LYS A 22 17.87 -24.94 -10.28
C LYS A 22 17.27 -23.64 -9.76
N TRP A 23 16.01 -23.36 -10.06
CA TRP A 23 15.34 -22.14 -9.59
C TRP A 23 15.12 -22.15 -8.08
N LEU A 24 14.77 -23.31 -7.52
CA LEU A 24 14.61 -23.45 -6.07
C LEU A 24 15.95 -23.35 -5.34
N ASP A 25 17.00 -23.99 -5.85
CA ASP A 25 18.33 -23.93 -5.23
C ASP A 25 18.93 -22.53 -5.32
N ALA A 26 18.71 -21.82 -6.43
CA ALA A 26 19.08 -20.41 -6.55
C ALA A 26 18.25 -19.52 -5.60
N GLY A 27 16.95 -19.80 -5.44
CA GLY A 27 16.02 -19.01 -4.61
C GLY A 27 16.16 -19.24 -3.10
N VAL A 28 16.82 -20.32 -2.68
CA VAL A 28 17.00 -20.73 -1.26
C VAL A 28 18.29 -20.17 -0.65
N MET A 29 19.13 -19.48 -1.42
CA MET A 29 20.34 -18.82 -0.91
C MET A 29 20.05 -17.54 -0.10
N ASP A 30 18.99 -17.53 0.71
CA ASP A 30 18.66 -16.39 1.56
C ASP A 30 17.79 -16.74 2.78
N ASP A 31 17.99 -17.92 3.39
CA ASP A 31 17.36 -18.19 4.69
C ASP A 31 18.28 -18.81 5.76
N ARG A 32 19.48 -19.34 5.45
CA ARG A 32 20.32 -20.03 6.49
C ARG A 32 21.85 -19.95 6.42
N ALA A 33 22.49 -19.16 5.56
CA ALA A 33 23.96 -19.01 5.64
C ALA A 33 24.44 -17.62 5.20
N TRP A 34 24.63 -16.75 6.19
CA TRP A 34 25.55 -15.63 6.08
C TRP A 34 26.97 -16.17 5.93
N THR A 35 27.64 -15.89 4.82
CA THR A 35 29.10 -15.81 4.81
C THR A 35 29.47 -14.37 4.46
N ASP A 36 30.24 -13.79 5.37
CA ASP A 36 30.77 -12.44 5.31
C ASP A 36 31.73 -12.32 4.12
N THR A 37 31.33 -11.58 3.09
CA THR A 37 32.26 -11.08 2.08
C THR A 37 32.08 -9.57 1.96
N GLY A 38 33.04 -8.86 2.54
CA GLY A 38 33.08 -7.42 2.78
C GLY A 38 33.15 -6.48 1.57
N VAL A 39 32.50 -6.76 0.43
CA VAL A 39 32.34 -5.76 -0.65
C VAL A 39 31.02 -5.96 -1.42
N GLY A 40 30.06 -5.06 -1.20
CA GLY A 40 28.90 -4.86 -2.07
C GLY A 40 27.66 -5.68 -1.72
N THR A 41 26.53 -5.00 -1.53
CA THR A 41 25.22 -5.57 -1.18
C THR A 41 24.74 -6.58 -2.24
N PRO A 42 24.50 -7.87 -1.92
CA PRO A 42 23.80 -8.78 -2.81
C PRO A 42 22.32 -8.37 -2.82
N GLN A 43 21.85 -7.75 -3.89
CA GLN A 43 20.43 -7.52 -4.09
C GLN A 43 19.76 -8.89 -4.30
N GLY A 44 18.82 -9.26 -3.43
CA GLY A 44 18.22 -10.60 -3.36
C GLY A 44 17.73 -11.18 -4.69
N ASN A 45 17.62 -12.51 -4.74
CA ASN A 45 17.32 -13.25 -5.97
C ASN A 45 16.02 -12.77 -6.66
N ILE A 46 16.15 -12.37 -7.93
CA ILE A 46 15.08 -11.84 -8.80
C ILE A 46 13.89 -12.81 -8.94
N LEU A 47 14.11 -14.12 -8.77
CA LEU A 47 13.07 -15.16 -8.93
C LEU A 47 12.15 -15.30 -7.72
N SER A 48 12.59 -14.94 -6.52
CA SER A 48 11.83 -15.19 -5.28
C SER A 48 10.45 -14.50 -5.28
N PRO A 49 10.29 -13.23 -5.73
CA PRO A 49 8.97 -12.60 -5.86
C PRO A 49 8.06 -13.29 -6.87
N CYS A 50 8.61 -13.85 -7.95
CA CYS A 50 7.84 -14.59 -8.95
C CYS A 50 7.35 -15.93 -8.38
N LEU A 51 8.23 -16.70 -7.74
CA LEU A 51 7.88 -17.96 -7.10
C LEU A 51 6.84 -17.77 -5.98
N ALA A 52 6.98 -16.69 -5.19
CA ALA A 52 5.99 -16.30 -4.20
C ALA A 52 4.60 -16.08 -4.80
N ASN A 53 4.52 -15.37 -5.92
CA ASN A 53 3.27 -15.11 -6.62
C ASN A 53 2.66 -16.39 -7.23
N VAL A 54 3.47 -17.31 -7.75
CA VAL A 54 2.99 -18.61 -8.25
C VAL A 54 2.36 -19.40 -7.11
N PHE A 55 3.05 -19.51 -5.98
CA PHE A 55 2.52 -20.21 -4.81
C PHE A 55 1.18 -19.62 -4.35
N LEU A 56 1.12 -18.29 -4.19
CA LEU A 56 -0.10 -17.59 -3.76
C LEU A 56 -1.23 -17.71 -4.79
N HIS A 57 -0.92 -17.78 -6.08
CA HIS A 57 -1.93 -18.02 -7.10
C HIS A 57 -2.68 -19.34 -6.88
N TYR A 58 -1.96 -20.43 -6.63
CA TYR A 58 -2.60 -21.74 -6.40
C TYR A 58 -3.16 -21.88 -4.99
N ALA A 59 -2.35 -21.53 -4.00
CA ALA A 59 -2.71 -21.71 -2.60
C ALA A 59 -3.87 -20.80 -2.21
N LEU A 60 -3.99 -19.59 -2.75
CA LEU A 60 -4.98 -18.60 -2.33
C LEU A 60 -5.99 -18.29 -3.43
N ASP A 61 -5.57 -17.74 -4.57
CA ASP A 61 -6.50 -17.20 -5.58
C ASP A 61 -7.37 -18.31 -6.19
N LEU A 62 -6.72 -19.38 -6.67
CA LEU A 62 -7.41 -20.50 -7.30
C LEU A 62 -8.26 -21.27 -6.29
N TRP A 63 -7.76 -21.46 -5.08
CA TRP A 63 -8.52 -22.08 -4.00
C TRP A 63 -9.77 -21.26 -3.65
N PHE A 64 -9.65 -19.94 -3.51
CA PHE A 64 -10.78 -19.04 -3.27
C PHE A 64 -11.85 -19.20 -4.35
N HIS A 65 -11.47 -19.12 -5.63
CA HIS A 65 -12.42 -19.14 -6.74
C HIS A 65 -13.00 -20.53 -7.04
N ARG A 66 -12.20 -21.61 -6.93
CA ARG A 66 -12.60 -22.96 -7.37
C ARG A 66 -13.11 -23.85 -6.25
N LYS A 67 -12.71 -23.60 -5.00
CA LYS A 67 -13.01 -24.49 -3.87
C LYS A 67 -13.85 -23.81 -2.80
N TRP A 68 -13.54 -22.58 -2.44
CA TRP A 68 -14.26 -21.90 -1.36
C TRP A 68 -15.53 -21.21 -1.87
N ARG A 69 -15.44 -20.36 -2.90
CA ARG A 69 -16.58 -19.58 -3.42
C ARG A 69 -17.78 -20.42 -3.84
N PRO A 70 -17.63 -21.60 -4.50
CA PRO A 70 -18.78 -22.43 -4.85
C PRO A 70 -19.57 -22.98 -3.65
N LYS A 71 -18.95 -23.08 -2.45
CA LYS A 71 -19.63 -23.52 -1.23
C LYS A 71 -20.54 -22.45 -0.62
N VAL A 72 -20.35 -21.18 -1.02
CA VAL A 72 -21.09 -20.02 -0.50
C VAL A 72 -21.94 -19.46 -1.65
N PRO A 73 -23.11 -20.07 -1.92
CA PRO A 73 -23.94 -19.74 -3.08
C PRO A 73 -24.61 -18.37 -2.95
N GLN A 74 -24.76 -17.86 -1.73
CA GLN A 74 -25.42 -16.59 -1.43
C GLN A 74 -24.43 -15.51 -1.03
N GLY A 75 -24.72 -14.27 -1.42
CA GLY A 75 -23.93 -13.09 -1.06
C GLY A 75 -22.69 -12.89 -1.92
N GLU A 76 -22.16 -11.67 -1.94
CA GLU A 76 -20.96 -11.30 -2.69
C GLU A 76 -19.67 -11.55 -1.88
N ALA A 77 -18.63 -12.01 -2.57
CA ALA A 77 -17.29 -12.16 -2.03
C ALA A 77 -16.26 -11.70 -3.06
N ILE A 78 -15.26 -10.93 -2.62
CA ILE A 78 -14.19 -10.40 -3.46
C ILE A 78 -12.83 -10.66 -2.81
N ILE A 79 -11.82 -10.94 -3.62
CA ILE A 79 -10.43 -11.05 -3.18
C ILE A 79 -9.59 -10.03 -3.97
N VAL A 80 -8.79 -9.26 -3.25
CA VAL A 80 -7.82 -8.32 -3.81
C VAL A 80 -6.47 -8.65 -3.25
N ARG A 81 -5.55 -9.06 -4.12
CA ARG A 81 -4.18 -9.42 -3.75
C ARG A 81 -3.18 -8.53 -4.46
N TYR A 82 -2.14 -8.13 -3.74
CA TYR A 82 -0.98 -7.46 -4.27
C TYR A 82 0.27 -8.04 -3.62
N ALA A 83 1.03 -8.82 -4.40
CA ALA A 83 2.09 -9.68 -3.87
C ALA A 83 1.57 -10.52 -2.69
N ASP A 84 2.09 -10.28 -1.48
CA ASP A 84 1.76 -10.92 -0.21
C ASP A 84 0.61 -10.24 0.56
N ASP A 85 0.29 -8.98 0.25
CA ASP A 85 -0.80 -8.24 0.90
C ASP A 85 -2.16 -8.61 0.29
N VAL A 86 -3.10 -9.02 1.14
CA VAL A 86 -4.40 -9.58 0.71
C VAL A 86 -5.53 -8.95 1.51
N VAL A 87 -6.55 -8.48 0.78
CA VAL A 87 -7.84 -8.09 1.35
C VAL A 87 -8.92 -8.96 0.76
N VAL A 88 -9.70 -9.62 1.63
CA VAL A 88 -10.88 -10.39 1.23
C VAL A 88 -12.12 -9.72 1.80
N GLY A 89 -13.07 -9.40 0.92
CA GLY A 89 -14.32 -8.75 1.27
C GLY A 89 -15.49 -9.73 1.16
N PHE A 90 -16.40 -9.68 2.13
CA PHE A 90 -17.58 -10.53 2.18
C PHE A 90 -18.82 -9.68 2.50
N GLN A 91 -19.96 -10.04 1.92
CA GLN A 91 -21.24 -9.43 2.25
C GLN A 91 -21.72 -9.82 3.65
N HIS A 92 -21.52 -11.08 4.05
CA HIS A 92 -21.95 -11.60 5.35
C HIS A 92 -20.77 -11.93 6.26
N LYS A 93 -20.93 -11.60 7.56
CA LYS A 93 -19.92 -11.89 8.59
C LYS A 93 -19.62 -13.39 8.72
N ARG A 94 -20.68 -14.22 8.63
CA ARG A 94 -20.58 -15.68 8.73
C ARG A 94 -19.62 -16.27 7.68
N ASP A 95 -19.67 -15.75 6.45
CA ASP A 95 -18.84 -16.22 5.35
C ASP A 95 -17.38 -15.85 5.60
N ALA A 96 -17.13 -14.64 6.14
CA ALA A 96 -15.79 -14.20 6.50
C ALA A 96 -15.16 -15.05 7.63
N GLU A 97 -15.95 -15.37 8.66
CA GLU A 97 -15.52 -16.22 9.77
C GLU A 97 -15.24 -17.66 9.30
N GLN A 98 -16.09 -18.21 8.43
CA GLN A 98 -15.88 -19.52 7.83
C GLN A 98 -14.61 -19.54 6.95
N TYR A 99 -14.41 -18.50 6.13
CA TYR A 99 -13.23 -18.38 5.28
C TYR A 99 -11.93 -18.41 6.08
N VAL A 100 -11.85 -17.61 7.15
CA VAL A 100 -10.65 -17.54 8.00
C VAL A 100 -10.39 -18.88 8.67
N ARG A 101 -11.43 -19.57 9.16
CA ARG A 101 -11.32 -20.90 9.77
C ARG A 101 -10.77 -21.93 8.77
N GLU A 102 -11.44 -22.09 7.62
CA GLU A 102 -11.00 -23.05 6.59
C GLU A 102 -9.61 -22.73 6.03
N ARG A 103 -9.19 -21.46 6.09
CA ARG A 103 -7.86 -21.04 5.62
C ARG A 103 -6.76 -21.42 6.61
N LEU A 104 -6.98 -21.22 7.91
CA LEU A 104 -6.01 -21.60 8.94
C LEU A 104 -5.69 -23.10 8.89
N ASP A 105 -6.68 -23.91 8.51
CA ASP A 105 -6.53 -25.36 8.42
C ASP A 105 -5.74 -25.83 7.18
N ARG A 106 -5.48 -24.97 6.19
CA ARG A 106 -4.93 -25.39 4.88
C ARG A 106 -3.69 -24.57 4.49
N PHE A 107 -2.57 -25.30 4.28
CA PHE A 107 -1.28 -24.84 3.76
C PHE A 107 -0.25 -24.27 4.76
N GLY A 108 -0.43 -24.42 6.08
CA GLY A 108 0.59 -23.96 7.06
C GLY A 108 0.91 -22.47 6.97
N LEU A 109 0.06 -21.70 6.26
CA LEU A 109 0.11 -20.25 6.21
C LEU A 109 -0.59 -19.78 7.48
N SER A 110 0.13 -19.83 8.59
CA SER A 110 -0.31 -19.19 9.83
C SER A 110 -0.59 -17.73 9.53
N LEU A 111 -1.88 -17.36 9.52
CA LEU A 111 -2.27 -15.96 9.46
C LEU A 111 -1.64 -15.30 10.67
N HIS A 112 -0.84 -14.26 10.44
CA HIS A 112 -0.24 -13.54 11.55
C HIS A 112 -1.38 -12.96 12.41
N PRO A 113 -1.56 -13.43 13.66
CA PRO A 113 -2.75 -13.13 14.46
C PRO A 113 -2.89 -11.62 14.68
N ASP A 114 -1.77 -10.91 14.81
CA ASP A 114 -1.78 -9.46 14.99
C ASP A 114 -2.08 -8.65 13.72
N LYS A 115 -1.94 -9.24 12.53
CA LYS A 115 -2.17 -8.55 11.25
C LYS A 115 -3.55 -8.86 10.67
N THR A 116 -4.14 -10.00 11.03
CA THR A 116 -5.40 -10.44 10.43
C THR A 116 -6.58 -9.97 11.28
N ARG A 117 -7.22 -8.89 10.84
CA ARG A 117 -8.36 -8.29 11.55
C ARG A 117 -9.62 -8.40 10.73
N LEU A 118 -10.69 -8.96 11.32
CA LEU A 118 -12.02 -8.89 10.73
C LEU A 118 -12.62 -7.51 10.97
N VAL A 119 -12.80 -6.72 9.90
CA VAL A 119 -13.28 -5.35 9.97
C VAL A 119 -14.68 -5.25 9.36
N ALA A 120 -15.64 -4.68 10.11
CA ALA A 120 -16.94 -4.34 9.56
C ALA A 120 -16.80 -3.08 8.67
N PHE A 121 -16.86 -3.28 7.36
CA PHE A 121 -16.62 -2.24 6.36
C PHE A 121 -17.71 -2.21 5.27
N GLY A 122 -17.99 -1.04 4.70
CA GLY A 122 -18.94 -0.89 3.59
C GLY A 122 -20.11 0.07 3.87
N ARG A 123 -21.07 0.10 2.93
CA ARG A 123 -22.22 1.04 2.91
C ARG A 123 -23.02 1.02 4.21
N PHE A 124 -23.27 -0.17 4.73
CA PHE A 124 -24.09 -0.37 5.93
C PHE A 124 -23.28 -0.37 7.23
N ALA A 125 -21.94 -0.35 7.16
CA ALA A 125 -21.10 -0.47 8.35
C ALA A 125 -21.36 0.65 9.38
N SER A 126 -21.53 1.88 8.90
CA SER A 126 -21.84 3.02 9.79
C SER A 126 -23.22 2.95 10.40
N GLU A 127 -24.21 2.44 9.68
CA GLU A 127 -25.58 2.34 10.17
C GLU A 127 -25.72 1.17 11.15
N ASN A 128 -25.19 0.00 10.78
CA ASN A 128 -25.19 -1.20 11.63
C ASN A 128 -24.46 -0.97 12.96
N ARG A 129 -23.37 -0.19 12.96
CA ARG A 129 -22.68 0.18 14.20
C ARG A 129 -23.48 1.13 15.05
N ARG A 130 -24.05 2.18 14.46
CA ARG A 130 -24.92 3.13 15.18
C ARG A 130 -26.10 2.41 15.84
N ARG A 131 -26.76 1.48 15.12
CA ARG A 131 -27.85 0.64 15.68
C ARG A 131 -27.41 -0.20 16.88
N ARG A 132 -26.13 -0.57 16.94
CA ARG A 132 -25.53 -1.36 18.04
C ARG A 132 -24.90 -0.48 19.13
N GLY A 133 -25.08 0.84 19.08
CA GLY A 133 -24.40 1.79 19.98
C GLY A 133 -22.88 1.86 19.78
N ALA A 134 -22.33 1.18 18.77
CA ALA A 134 -20.91 1.22 18.44
C ALA A 134 -20.59 2.52 17.69
N GLY A 135 -19.41 3.09 17.99
CA GLY A 135 -18.94 4.36 17.43
C GLY A 135 -18.65 4.31 15.92
N ARG A 136 -17.63 5.07 15.48
CA ARG A 136 -17.30 5.17 14.05
C ARG A 136 -16.92 3.80 13.45
N PRO A 137 -17.21 3.58 12.15
CA PRO A 137 -16.70 2.42 11.43
C PRO A 137 -15.20 2.31 11.55
N GLU A 138 -14.72 1.08 11.62
CA GLU A 138 -13.30 0.79 11.56
C GLU A 138 -12.71 1.12 10.18
N THR A 139 -11.40 1.30 10.19
CA THR A 139 -10.58 1.53 9.00
C THR A 139 -9.56 0.41 8.88
N PHE A 140 -9.09 0.15 7.67
CA PHE A 140 -8.00 -0.79 7.43
C PHE A 140 -6.95 -0.16 6.54
N ASP A 141 -5.70 -0.61 6.70
CA ASP A 141 -4.58 -0.16 5.89
C ASP A 141 -4.32 -1.18 4.78
N PHE A 142 -4.12 -0.71 3.55
CA PHE A 142 -3.79 -1.54 2.38
C PHE A 142 -3.02 -0.70 1.35
N LEU A 143 -1.92 -1.22 0.84
CA LEU A 143 -1.09 -0.56 -0.19
C LEU A 143 -0.70 0.90 0.13
N GLY A 144 -0.37 1.18 1.39
CA GLY A 144 0.02 2.52 1.82
C GLY A 144 -1.14 3.49 2.08
N PHE A 145 -2.39 3.05 1.91
CA PHE A 145 -3.59 3.83 2.20
C PHE A 145 -4.38 3.26 3.36
N THR A 146 -4.82 4.14 4.26
CA THR A 146 -5.93 3.86 5.16
C THR A 146 -7.26 4.05 4.42
N HIS A 147 -8.03 2.98 4.33
CA HIS A 147 -9.36 2.92 3.76
C HIS A 147 -10.42 3.18 4.83
N PHE A 148 -11.35 4.10 4.55
CA PHE A 148 -12.40 4.48 5.49
C PHE A 148 -13.74 4.72 4.80
N CYS A 149 -14.82 4.43 5.50
CA CYS A 149 -16.18 4.71 5.02
C CYS A 149 -16.44 6.23 5.05
N THR A 150 -16.84 6.81 3.92
CA THR A 150 -17.26 8.20 3.84
C THR A 150 -18.51 8.35 2.96
N ARG A 151 -19.03 9.57 2.83
CA ARG A 151 -20.17 9.88 1.98
C ARG A 151 -19.80 10.97 0.98
N THR A 152 -20.49 10.97 -0.16
CA THR A 152 -20.43 12.08 -1.12
C THR A 152 -21.22 13.27 -0.58
N ARG A 153 -21.09 14.43 -1.24
CA ARG A 153 -21.92 15.61 -0.91
C ARG A 153 -23.42 15.33 -1.04
N ARG A 154 -23.81 14.39 -1.91
CA ARG A 154 -25.19 13.92 -2.11
C ARG A 154 -25.59 12.79 -1.15
N GLY A 155 -24.82 12.54 -0.09
CA GLY A 155 -25.14 11.53 0.93
C GLY A 155 -24.95 10.06 0.49
N ARG A 156 -24.45 9.79 -0.73
CA ARG A 156 -24.18 8.40 -1.19
C ARG A 156 -22.92 7.86 -0.54
N PHE A 157 -22.87 6.55 -0.27
CA PHE A 157 -21.67 5.91 0.24
C PHE A 157 -20.49 6.07 -0.71
N ARG A 158 -19.30 6.25 -0.15
CA ARG A 158 -18.04 6.33 -0.90
C ARG A 158 -16.90 5.74 -0.07
N LEU A 159 -16.02 5.01 -0.75
CA LEU A 159 -14.74 4.59 -0.19
C LEU A 159 -13.77 5.77 -0.14
N GLY A 160 -13.39 6.19 1.07
CA GLY A 160 -12.37 7.20 1.31
C GLY A 160 -10.99 6.56 1.42
N ARG A 161 -9.98 7.24 0.89
CA ARG A 161 -8.57 6.84 0.99
C ARG A 161 -7.74 7.99 1.53
N LYS A 162 -6.84 7.70 2.45
CA LYS A 162 -5.82 8.64 2.94
C LYS A 162 -4.48 7.92 3.05
N PRO A 163 -3.34 8.59 2.84
CA PRO A 163 -2.05 7.98 3.14
C PRO A 163 -2.00 7.54 4.60
N ILE A 164 -1.34 6.41 4.87
CA ILE A 164 -1.13 5.93 6.26
C ILE A 164 -0.33 6.98 7.03
N ALA A 165 -0.86 7.44 8.17
CA ALA A 165 -0.26 8.52 8.96
C ALA A 165 1.20 8.23 9.32
N LYS A 166 1.48 7.03 9.85
CA LYS A 166 2.84 6.57 10.17
C LYS A 166 3.80 6.66 8.96
N ARG A 167 3.31 6.37 7.75
CA ARG A 167 4.12 6.46 6.51
C ARG A 167 4.41 7.92 6.14
N VAL A 168 3.41 8.80 6.29
CA VAL A 168 3.60 10.25 6.10
C VAL A 168 4.66 10.76 7.07
N ASP A 169 4.54 10.44 8.35
CA ASP A 169 5.44 10.91 9.39
C ASP A 169 6.87 10.41 9.16
N ARG A 170 7.03 9.11 8.85
CA ARG A 170 8.34 8.54 8.50
C ARG A 170 8.96 9.19 7.27
N THR A 171 8.15 9.49 6.26
CA THR A 171 8.63 10.15 5.03
C THR A 171 9.12 11.57 5.34
N LEU A 172 8.34 12.33 6.13
CA LEU A 172 8.73 13.67 6.55
C LEU A 172 9.97 13.67 7.43
N ALA A 173 10.10 12.71 8.36
CA ALA A 173 11.29 12.56 9.19
C ALA A 173 12.54 12.25 8.37
N ARG A 174 12.45 11.33 7.39
CA ARG A 174 13.55 11.04 6.47
C ARG A 174 13.94 12.24 5.62
N ILE A 175 12.98 13.05 5.20
CA ILE A 175 13.27 14.28 4.46
C ILE A 175 13.96 15.29 5.37
N ASP A 176 13.47 15.48 6.59
CA ASP A 176 14.13 16.36 7.57
C ASP A 176 15.58 15.94 7.80
N GLU A 177 15.84 14.65 8.00
CA GLU A 177 17.18 14.07 8.16
C GLU A 177 18.07 14.33 6.94
N VAL A 178 17.63 13.98 5.73
CA VAL A 178 18.41 14.19 4.49
C VAL A 178 18.72 15.67 4.24
N PHE A 179 17.82 16.56 4.64
CA PHE A 179 17.99 17.98 4.41
C PHE A 179 18.69 18.70 5.56
N ARG A 180 18.91 18.10 6.73
CA ARG A 180 19.64 18.72 7.86
C ARG A 180 20.97 19.35 7.42
N GLU A 181 21.77 18.60 6.67
CA GLU A 181 23.07 19.05 6.19
C GLU A 181 22.95 19.96 4.95
N ARG A 182 21.89 19.76 4.16
CA ARG A 182 21.65 20.50 2.89
C ARG A 182 20.88 21.79 3.10
N TRP A 183 20.42 22.08 4.32
CA TRP A 183 19.69 23.29 4.64
C TRP A 183 20.52 24.55 4.47
N HIS A 184 21.82 24.48 4.20
CA HIS A 184 22.68 25.63 3.89
C HIS A 184 22.95 25.81 2.40
N HIS A 185 22.56 24.87 1.55
CA HIS A 185 22.73 24.94 0.09
C HIS A 185 21.87 26.05 -0.53
N ASP A 186 22.05 26.29 -1.82
CA ASP A 186 21.23 27.24 -2.56
C ASP A 186 19.71 26.97 -2.36
N ILE A 187 18.96 28.06 -2.18
CA ILE A 187 17.54 28.00 -1.83
C ILE A 187 16.73 27.39 -2.98
N TRP A 188 17.08 27.70 -4.23
CA TRP A 188 16.40 27.17 -5.40
C TRP A 188 16.69 25.68 -5.57
N GLU A 189 17.95 25.25 -5.41
CA GLU A 189 18.31 23.82 -5.48
C GLU A 189 17.54 22.98 -4.44
N VAL A 190 17.47 23.46 -3.19
CA VAL A 190 16.69 22.82 -2.12
C VAL A 190 15.20 22.78 -2.50
N GLY A 191 14.66 23.90 -2.99
CA GLY A 191 13.28 24.02 -3.41
C GLY A 191 12.89 23.04 -4.53
N GLU A 192 13.73 22.89 -5.55
CA GLU A 192 13.53 21.94 -6.65
C GLU A 192 13.57 20.48 -6.19
N ARG A 193 14.51 20.14 -5.31
CA ARG A 193 14.60 18.78 -4.75
C ARG A 193 13.34 18.44 -3.94
N LEU A 194 12.85 19.36 -3.12
CA LEU A 194 11.58 19.21 -2.41
C LEU A 194 10.38 19.12 -3.38
N GLY A 195 10.44 19.83 -4.51
CA GLY A 195 9.49 19.72 -5.61
C GLY A 195 9.43 18.31 -6.20
N ARG A 196 10.59 17.68 -6.45
CA ARG A 196 10.69 16.28 -6.92
C ARG A 196 10.11 15.30 -5.90
N VAL A 197 10.29 15.54 -4.60
CA VAL A 197 9.65 14.74 -3.55
C VAL A 197 8.12 14.88 -3.60
N CYS A 198 7.60 16.10 -3.76
CA CYS A 198 6.17 16.34 -3.91
C CYS A 198 5.59 15.67 -5.17
N GLN A 199 6.36 15.65 -6.26
CA GLN A 199 6.02 14.96 -7.50
C GLN A 199 5.91 13.44 -7.28
N GLY A 200 6.94 12.82 -6.70
CA GLY A 200 6.94 11.39 -6.39
C GLY A 200 5.80 11.00 -5.44
N TRP A 201 5.55 11.82 -4.42
CA TRP A 201 4.43 11.61 -3.50
C TRP A 201 3.08 11.67 -4.22
N SER A 202 2.90 12.66 -5.11
CA SER A 202 1.67 12.79 -5.91
C SER A 202 1.49 11.64 -6.89
N ASN A 203 2.57 11.13 -7.50
CA ASN A 203 2.50 9.97 -8.39
C ASN A 203 1.90 8.73 -7.72
N HIS A 204 2.10 8.54 -6.42
CA HIS A 204 1.53 7.41 -5.70
C HIS A 204 0.17 7.75 -5.04
N PHE A 205 0.07 8.91 -4.37
CA PHE A 205 -1.06 9.22 -3.49
C PHE A 205 -2.15 10.10 -4.10
N ALA A 206 -2.00 10.59 -5.34
CA ALA A 206 -2.99 11.45 -6.00
C ALA A 206 -4.19 10.69 -6.58
N VAL A 207 -4.89 9.98 -5.71
CA VAL A 207 -6.15 9.26 -5.98
C VAL A 207 -7.37 10.13 -5.63
N PRO A 208 -8.55 9.85 -6.22
CA PRO A 208 -9.72 10.70 -5.99
C PRO A 208 -10.09 10.82 -4.51
N GLY A 209 -10.36 12.07 -4.08
CA GLY A 209 -10.63 12.40 -2.68
C GLY A 209 -9.39 12.62 -1.81
N SER A 210 -8.17 12.42 -2.33
CA SER A 210 -6.94 12.60 -1.55
C SER A 210 -6.37 14.03 -1.53
N GLY A 211 -6.93 14.96 -2.32
CA GLY A 211 -6.36 16.30 -2.51
C GLY A 211 -6.09 17.10 -1.22
N ARG A 212 -6.93 16.93 -0.19
CA ARG A 212 -6.69 17.55 1.13
C ARG A 212 -5.39 17.04 1.79
N TRP A 213 -5.08 15.75 1.61
CA TRP A 213 -3.90 15.12 2.20
C TRP A 213 -2.64 15.47 1.43
N LEU A 214 -2.72 15.64 0.11
CA LEU A 214 -1.63 16.16 -0.70
C LEU A 214 -1.27 17.60 -0.31
N ARG A 215 -2.27 18.47 -0.13
CA ARG A 215 -2.05 19.83 0.39
C ARG A 215 -1.47 19.82 1.79
N ALA A 216 -1.98 18.96 2.67
CA ALA A 216 -1.44 18.82 4.02
C ALA A 216 0.03 18.37 4.01
N PHE A 217 0.39 17.43 3.12
CA PHE A 217 1.78 16.99 2.95
C PHE A 217 2.69 18.12 2.47
N ARG A 218 2.29 18.87 1.43
CA ARG A 218 3.03 20.06 0.96
C ARG A 218 3.23 21.07 2.09
N HIS A 219 2.18 21.40 2.83
CA HIS A 219 2.28 22.34 3.96
C HIS A 219 3.21 21.82 5.07
N ARG A 220 3.16 20.51 5.38
CA ARG A 220 4.06 19.89 6.36
C ARG A 220 5.52 19.89 5.91
N LEU A 221 5.79 19.83 4.60
CA LEU A 221 7.14 19.97 4.03
C LEU A 221 7.65 21.42 4.06
N GLN A 222 6.77 22.39 3.85
CA GLN A 222 7.13 23.81 3.89
C GLN A 222 7.59 24.24 5.29
N ARG A 223 7.03 23.68 6.37
CA ARG A 223 7.35 24.05 7.76
C ARG A 223 8.84 23.92 8.14
N PRO A 224 9.48 22.75 8.02
CA PRO A 224 10.90 22.60 8.35
C PRO A 224 11.77 23.46 7.43
N TRP A 225 11.42 23.57 6.14
CA TRP A 225 12.18 24.41 5.21
C TRP A 225 12.09 25.90 5.58
N LEU A 226 10.90 26.41 5.92
CA LEU A 226 10.74 27.79 6.39
C LEU A 226 11.58 28.06 7.65
N ARG A 227 11.57 27.11 8.59
CA ARG A 227 12.37 27.21 9.82
C ARG A 227 13.86 27.28 9.47
N ALA A 228 14.35 26.41 8.61
CA ALA A 228 15.73 26.42 8.15
C ALA A 228 16.10 27.75 7.49
N LEU A 229 15.26 28.29 6.59
CA LEU A 229 15.52 29.58 5.92
C LEU A 229 15.60 30.74 6.91
N ARG A 230 14.72 30.79 7.92
CA ARG A 230 14.75 31.82 8.96
C ARG A 230 15.99 31.74 9.85
N LEU A 231 16.58 30.57 10.00
CA LEU A 231 17.80 30.39 10.79
C LEU A 231 19.08 30.76 10.01
N ARG A 232 19.01 30.96 8.69
CA ARG A 232 20.20 31.30 7.87
C ARG A 232 20.68 32.74 8.06
N SER A 233 19.83 33.65 8.53
CA SER A 233 20.21 35.05 8.70
C SER A 233 19.44 35.68 9.85
N GLN A 234 20.18 36.36 10.75
CA GLN A 234 19.61 37.06 11.90
C GLN A 234 18.74 38.27 11.51
N ARG A 235 18.85 38.76 10.26
CA ARG A 235 18.10 39.92 9.75
C ARG A 235 17.02 39.54 8.73
N ASP A 236 16.95 38.28 8.30
CA ASP A 236 16.05 37.88 7.22
C ASP A 236 14.63 37.63 7.72
N ARG A 237 13.67 38.30 7.08
CA ARG A 237 12.23 38.22 7.38
C ARG A 237 11.53 37.23 6.46
N PHE A 238 12.15 36.07 6.21
CA PHE A 238 11.57 35.08 5.32
C PHE A 238 10.19 34.64 5.84
N ASP A 239 9.15 34.95 5.08
CA ASP A 239 7.76 34.78 5.48
C ASP A 239 7.08 33.67 4.68
N TRP A 240 5.87 33.31 5.12
CA TRP A 240 5.06 32.28 4.47
C TRP A 240 4.71 32.66 3.03
N ARG A 241 4.45 33.95 2.76
CA ARG A 241 4.06 34.43 1.42
C ARG A 241 5.19 34.26 0.41
N ARG A 242 6.44 34.56 0.80
CA ARG A 242 7.61 34.34 -0.04
C ARG A 242 7.82 32.85 -0.31
N LEU A 243 7.69 32.00 0.71
CA LEU A 243 7.78 30.55 0.54
C LEU A 243 6.71 30.00 -0.40
N GLU A 244 5.47 30.46 -0.24
CA GLU A 244 4.33 30.06 -1.07
C GLU A 244 4.59 30.39 -2.54
N ARG A 245 4.97 31.64 -2.86
CA ARG A 245 5.34 32.04 -4.23
C ARG A 245 6.44 31.16 -4.83
N MET A 246 7.48 30.85 -4.06
CA MET A 246 8.55 29.96 -4.53
C MET A 246 8.04 28.55 -4.77
N THR A 247 7.23 28.01 -3.87
CA THR A 247 6.67 26.65 -4.02
C THR A 247 5.60 26.56 -5.11
N GLU A 248 4.94 27.66 -5.47
CA GLU A 248 4.03 27.70 -6.63
C GLU A 248 4.77 27.57 -7.96
N ILE A 249 6.00 28.09 -8.02
CA ILE A 249 6.88 27.99 -9.18
C ILE A 249 7.56 26.61 -9.22
N LEU A 250 8.17 26.20 -8.09
CA LEU A 250 9.07 25.04 -8.05
C LEU A 250 8.37 23.69 -7.87
N TRP A 251 7.18 23.68 -7.27
CA TRP A 251 6.53 22.42 -6.91
C TRP A 251 5.29 22.18 -7.77
N PRO A 252 5.01 20.91 -8.13
CA PRO A 252 3.85 20.59 -8.94
C PRO A 252 2.55 21.00 -8.23
N ARG A 253 1.60 21.54 -9.01
CA ARG A 253 0.25 21.84 -8.52
C ARG A 253 -0.41 20.55 -8.01
N VAL A 254 -1.17 20.66 -6.92
CA VAL A 254 -1.93 19.53 -6.37
C VAL A 254 -3.09 19.23 -7.30
N SER A 255 -2.94 18.20 -8.11
CA SER A 255 -3.99 17.63 -8.95
C SER A 255 -4.16 16.15 -8.65
N ILE A 256 -5.39 15.65 -8.83
CA ILE A 256 -5.65 14.21 -8.80
C ILE A 256 -5.13 13.65 -10.13
N ARG A 257 -4.22 12.69 -10.07
CA ARG A 257 -3.56 12.09 -11.24
C ARG A 257 -4.16 10.77 -11.66
N HIS A 258 -4.73 10.05 -10.69
CA HIS A 258 -5.34 8.76 -10.93
C HIS A 258 -6.85 8.93 -11.06
N PRO A 259 -7.47 8.40 -12.13
CA PRO A 259 -8.91 8.42 -12.29
C PRO A 259 -9.58 7.53 -11.24
N TRP A 260 -10.91 7.58 -11.18
CA TRP A 260 -11.64 6.66 -10.31
C TRP A 260 -11.46 5.21 -10.75
N PRO A 261 -11.52 4.23 -9.82
CA PRO A 261 -11.37 2.82 -10.18
C PRO A 261 -12.33 2.36 -11.28
N ASP A 262 -13.58 2.79 -11.26
CA ASP A 262 -14.59 2.51 -12.29
C ASP A 262 -14.20 3.04 -13.68
N GLN A 263 -13.43 4.12 -13.74
CA GLN A 263 -12.88 4.66 -14.99
C GLN A 263 -11.57 3.98 -15.40
N ARG A 264 -10.77 3.55 -14.41
CA ARG A 264 -9.46 2.90 -14.62
C ARG A 264 -9.60 1.42 -15.02
N PHE A 265 -10.60 0.74 -14.47
CA PHE A 265 -10.89 -0.69 -14.67
C PHE A 265 -12.00 -0.93 -15.70
N ALA A 266 -12.34 0.05 -16.54
CA ALA A 266 -13.03 -0.21 -17.79
C ALA A 266 -12.10 -1.04 -18.69
N VAL A 267 -11.98 -2.33 -18.38
CA VAL A 267 -11.46 -3.35 -19.27
C VAL A 267 -12.41 -3.35 -20.44
N LYS A 268 -12.06 -2.62 -21.50
CA LYS A 268 -12.73 -2.64 -22.80
C LYS A 268 -12.44 -3.97 -23.53
N HIS A 269 -12.60 -5.10 -22.85
CA HIS A 269 -12.61 -6.40 -23.50
C HIS A 269 -14.01 -6.98 -23.29
N PRO A 270 -14.88 -6.98 -24.33
CA PRO A 270 -16.08 -7.78 -24.28
C PRO A 270 -15.68 -9.24 -24.08
N ARG A 271 -16.38 -9.92 -23.17
CA ARG A 271 -16.61 -11.36 -23.29
C ARG A 271 -18.03 -11.54 -23.77
#